data_AF-A0A381S3R1-F1
#
_entry.id   AF-A0A381S3R1-F1
#
_cell.length_a   1.000
_cell.length_b   1.000
_cell.length_c   1.000
_cell.angle_alpha   90.00
_cell.angle_beta   90.00
_cell.angle_gamma   90.00
#
_symmetry.space_group_name_H-M   'P 1'
#
loop_
_entity.id
_entity.type
_entity.pdbx_description
1 polymer ?
#
loop_
_entity_poly.entity_id
_entity_poly.type
_entity_poly.pdbx_seq_one_letter_code
_entity_poly.pdbx_strand_id
1 'polypeptide(L)'
;MRKKLEQSRKNAQPLVVKLGCDPSRPDLHIGHAVALRKLRHFQDLGHQAVLVIGDFTAMIGDPSGRNKTRPQLTLEETKVNAESYID
;
A
#
# COMPACT_ATOMS: atom_id res chain seq x y z
N MET A 1 4.29 -5.22 17.11
CA MET A 1 3.30 -4.14 16.87
C MET A 1 2.87 -3.43 18.15
N ARG A 2 2.24 -4.12 19.12
CA ARG A 2 1.74 -3.51 20.38
C ARG A 2 2.78 -2.64 21.11
N LYS A 3 3.99 -3.16 21.34
CA LYS A 3 5.10 -2.40 21.95
C LYS A 3 5.44 -1.08 21.22
N LYS A 4 5.41 -1.06 19.89
CA LYS A 4 5.69 0.16 19.10
C LYS A 4 4.59 1.20 19.26
N LEU A 5 3.33 0.77 19.31
CA LEU A 5 2.19 1.66 19.54
C LEU A 5 2.17 2.20 20.97
N GLU A 6 2.46 1.36 21.95
CA GLU A 6 2.60 1.79 23.35
C GLU A 6 3.73 2.80 23.51
N GLN A 7 4.87 2.57 22.86
CA GLN A 7 6.00 3.50 22.89
C GLN A 7 5.67 4.83 22.19
N SER A 8 5.05 4.76 21.02
CA SER A 8 4.58 5.94 20.29
C SER A 8 3.63 6.78 21.14
N ARG A 9 2.69 6.13 21.84
CA ARG A 9 1.76 6.80 22.75
C ARG A 9 2.46 7.39 23.97
N LYS A 10 3.41 6.67 24.58
CA LYS A 10 4.18 7.16 25.74
C LYS A 10 5.04 8.37 25.40
N ASN A 11 5.64 8.37 24.22
CA ASN A 11 6.60 9.39 23.79
C ASN A 11 5.96 10.52 22.96
N ALA A 12 4.63 10.50 22.77
CA ALA A 12 3.90 11.39 21.87
C ALA A 12 4.55 11.50 20.47
N GLN A 13 5.15 10.41 19.99
CA GLN A 13 5.90 10.37 18.73
C GLN A 13 5.09 9.59 17.69
N PRO A 14 4.57 10.23 16.63
CA PRO A 14 3.85 9.56 15.55
C PRO A 14 4.67 8.45 14.89
N LEU A 15 4.01 7.36 14.52
CA LEU A 15 4.59 6.33 13.68
C LEU A 15 4.41 6.69 12.20
N VAL A 16 5.33 6.23 11.37
CA VAL A 16 5.15 6.21 9.91
C VAL A 16 4.68 4.80 9.52
N VAL A 17 3.47 4.72 8.99
CA VAL A 17 2.81 3.47 8.60
C VAL A 17 2.74 3.41 7.09
N LYS A 18 3.51 2.49 6.51
CA LYS A 18 3.56 2.26 5.06
C LYS A 18 2.57 1.19 4.64
N LEU A 19 1.80 1.45 3.58
CA LEU A 19 1.02 0.45 2.85
C LEU A 19 1.51 0.42 1.40
N GLY A 20 1.96 -0.74 0.92
CA GLY A 20 2.31 -0.93 -0.49
C GLY A 20 1.06 -1.27 -1.32
N CYS A 21 0.93 -0.65 -2.49
CA CYS A 21 -0.06 -0.99 -3.49
C CYS A 21 0.63 -1.27 -4.82
N ASP A 22 0.36 -2.43 -5.40
CA ASP A 22 0.89 -2.83 -6.69
C ASP A 22 -0.15 -2.48 -7.78
N PRO A 23 0.15 -1.54 -8.71
CA PRO A 23 -0.72 -1.17 -9.84
C PRO A 23 -0.76 -2.24 -10.95
N SER A 24 -0.67 -3.52 -10.58
CA SER A 24 -0.83 -4.66 -11.49
C SER A 24 -2.21 -4.72 -12.18
N ARG A 25 -3.18 -3.93 -11.71
CA ARG A 25 -4.48 -3.66 -12.33
C ARG A 25 -4.85 -2.19 -12.07
N PRO A 26 -5.69 -1.57 -12.90
CA PRO A 26 -6.12 -0.18 -12.70
C PRO A 26 -7.09 0.00 -11.52
N ASP A 27 -7.78 -1.05 -11.07
CA ASP A 27 -8.90 -0.88 -10.14
C ASP A 27 -8.57 -1.23 -8.69
N LEU A 28 -8.75 -0.24 -7.82
CA LEU A 28 -8.78 -0.40 -6.38
C LEU A 28 -10.11 -1.06 -5.95
N HIS A 29 -10.21 -2.38 -6.07
CA HIS A 29 -11.45 -3.10 -5.71
C HIS A 29 -11.64 -3.22 -4.18
N ILE A 30 -12.85 -3.59 -3.74
CA ILE A 30 -13.25 -3.69 -2.32
C ILE A 30 -12.31 -4.54 -1.43
N GLY A 31 -11.57 -5.49 -2.01
CA GLY A 31 -10.53 -6.24 -1.31
C GLY A 31 -9.43 -5.38 -0.65
N HIS A 32 -9.16 -4.17 -1.16
CA HIS A 32 -8.19 -3.24 -0.57
C HIS A 32 -8.78 -2.39 0.57
N ALA A 33 -10.11 -2.34 0.68
CA ALA A 33 -10.80 -1.46 1.64
C ALA A 33 -10.41 -1.78 3.09
N VAL A 34 -10.15 -3.04 3.43
CA VAL A 34 -9.74 -3.42 4.79
C VAL A 34 -8.38 -2.82 5.15
N ALA A 35 -7.40 -2.90 4.26
CA ALA A 35 -6.06 -2.35 4.47
C ALA A 35 -6.08 -0.82 4.51
N LEU A 36 -6.83 -0.18 3.60
CA LEU A 36 -6.97 1.27 3.53
C LEU A 36 -7.72 1.83 4.75
N ARG A 37 -8.81 1.19 5.20
CA ARG A 37 -9.49 1.57 6.44
C ARG A 37 -8.57 1.43 7.64
N LYS A 38 -7.74 0.38 7.69
CA LYS A 38 -6.76 0.23 8.76
C LYS A 38 -5.71 1.33 8.73
N LEU A 39 -5.22 1.70 7.55
CA LEU A 39 -4.29 2.82 7.36
C LEU A 39 -4.92 4.13 7.83
N ARG A 40 -6.20 4.36 7.49
CA ARG A 40 -6.97 5.51 7.99
C ARG A 40 -7.08 5.54 9.51
N HIS A 41 -7.30 4.40 10.16
CA HIS A 41 -7.31 4.35 11.63
C HIS A 41 -5.97 4.77 12.25
N PHE A 42 -4.84 4.52 11.58
CA PHE A 42 -3.55 5.05 12.05
C PHE A 42 -3.50 6.59 11.94
N GLN A 43 -4.07 7.18 10.90
CA GLN A 43 -4.19 8.64 10.77
C GLN A 43 -5.10 9.24 11.85
N ASP A 44 -6.25 8.61 12.12
CA ASP A 44 -7.18 9.05 13.17
C ASP A 44 -6.54 9.00 14.57
N LEU A 45 -5.52 8.14 14.75
CA LEU A 45 -4.71 8.04 15.98
C LEU A 45 -3.50 8.99 16.00
N GLY A 46 -3.37 9.89 15.01
CA GLY A 46 -2.28 10.88 14.93
C GLY A 46 -0.97 10.35 14.33
N HIS A 47 -1.01 9.23 13.62
CA HIS A 47 0.16 8.69 12.92
C HIS A 47 0.18 9.11 11.44
N GLN A 48 1.36 9.07 10.84
CA GLN A 48 1.53 9.35 9.42
C GLN A 48 1.27 8.09 8.59
N ALA A 49 0.27 8.14 7.72
CA ALA A 49 0.04 7.13 6.70
C ALA A 49 0.82 7.45 5.43
N VAL A 50 1.52 6.46 4.88
CA VAL A 50 2.25 6.57 3.61
C VAL A 50 1.77 5.44 2.70
N LEU A 51 1.02 5.78 1.66
CA LEU A 51 0.70 4.86 0.58
C LEU A 51 1.88 4.87 -0.40
N VAL A 52 2.40 3.68 -0.73
CA VAL A 52 3.51 3.53 -1.67
C VAL A 52 3.00 2.76 -2.87
N ILE A 53 2.97 3.43 -4.00
CA ILE A 53 2.64 2.81 -5.28
C ILE A 53 3.91 2.15 -5.83
N GLY A 54 3.87 0.84 -5.99
CA GLY A 54 5.00 0.02 -6.41
C GLY A 54 4.99 -0.26 -7.90
N ASP A 55 5.26 0.77 -8.71
CA ASP A 55 5.45 0.68 -10.17
C ASP A 55 6.54 -0.35 -10.55
N PHE A 56 7.67 -0.34 -9.85
CA PHE A 56 8.77 -1.28 -10.07
C PHE A 56 8.42 -2.72 -9.65
N THR A 57 7.71 -2.89 -8.54
CA THR A 57 7.24 -4.22 -8.11
C THR A 57 6.19 -4.80 -9.05
N ALA A 58 5.36 -3.94 -9.67
CA ALA A 58 4.40 -4.35 -10.69
C ALA A 58 5.09 -4.90 -11.95
N MET A 59 6.22 -4.32 -12.34
CA MET A 59 7.02 -4.78 -13.48
C MET A 59 7.67 -6.16 -13.22
N ILE A 60 8.12 -6.42 -12.00
CA ILE A 60 8.72 -7.72 -11.60
C ILE A 60 7.64 -8.78 -11.40
N GLY A 61 6.49 -8.37 -10.86
CA GLY A 61 5.40 -9.24 -10.43
C GLY A 61 5.69 -9.91 -9.08
N ASP A 62 4.86 -9.63 -8.08
CA ASP A 62 4.95 -10.30 -6.78
C ASP A 62 4.55 -11.80 -6.91
N PRO A 63 5.45 -12.76 -6.60
CA PRO A 63 5.15 -14.19 -6.67
C PRO A 63 4.26 -14.68 -5.51
N SER A 64 3.95 -13.83 -4.53
CA SER A 64 3.19 -14.20 -3.34
C SER A 64 1.79 -14.71 -3.68
N GLY A 65 1.60 -16.04 -3.68
CA GLY A 65 0.29 -16.70 -3.71
C GLY A 65 -0.26 -17.11 -5.08
N ARG A 66 0.51 -17.06 -6.18
CA ARG A 66 0.04 -17.55 -7.50
C ARG A 66 1.06 -18.43 -8.23
N ASN A 67 0.59 -19.55 -8.78
CA ASN A 67 1.37 -20.56 -9.53
C ASN A 67 1.70 -20.17 -10.99
N LYS A 68 1.33 -18.97 -11.46
CA LYS A 68 1.63 -18.51 -12.83
C LYS A 68 2.27 -17.12 -12.76
N THR A 69 3.41 -16.97 -13.40
CA THR A 69 4.07 -15.68 -13.64
C THR A 69 3.08 -14.75 -14.32
N ARG A 70 2.84 -13.57 -13.74
CA ARG A 70 2.00 -12.56 -14.38
C ARG A 70 2.71 -12.06 -15.65
N PRO A 71 1.96 -11.65 -16.69
CA PRO A 71 2.56 -10.93 -17.81
C PRO A 71 3.27 -9.67 -17.25
N GLN A 72 4.50 -9.43 -17.70
CA GLN A 72 5.26 -8.25 -17.32
C GLN A 72 4.55 -7.01 -17.86
N LEU A 73 4.26 -6.05 -16.98
CA LEU A 73 3.72 -4.75 -17.37
C LEU A 73 4.88 -3.82 -17.75
N THR A 74 4.66 -2.98 -18.75
CA THR A 74 5.59 -1.89 -19.07
C THR A 74 5.49 -0.76 -18.05
N LEU A 75 6.54 0.06 -17.94
CA LEU A 75 6.54 1.22 -17.04
C LEU A 75 5.45 2.24 -17.37
N GLU A 76 5.05 2.35 -18.65
CA GLU A 76 3.97 3.26 -19.04
C GLU A 76 2.60 2.74 -18.59
N GLU A 77 2.35 1.44 -18.75
CA GLU A 77 1.12 0.81 -18.26
C GLU A 77 0.98 0.90 -16.74
N THR A 78 2.08 0.73 -15.99
CA THR A 78 2.05 0.85 -14.52
C THR A 78 1.80 2.27 -14.06
N LYS A 79 2.27 3.29 -14.81
CA LYS A 79 1.97 4.70 -14.53
C LYS A 79 0.51 5.04 -14.77
N VAL A 80 -0.06 4.64 -15.91
CA VAL A 80 -1.48 4.87 -16.21
C VAL A 80 -2.36 4.18 -15.16
N ASN A 81 -2.03 2.93 -14.79
CA ASN A 81 -2.76 2.23 -13.73
C ASN A 81 -2.58 2.86 -12.36
N ALA A 82 -1.50 3.60 -12.10
CA ALA A 82 -1.27 4.27 -10.83
C ALA A 82 -2.09 5.57 -10.68
N GLU A 83 -2.49 6.20 -11.79
CA GLU A 83 -3.30 7.43 -11.76
C GLU A 83 -4.64 7.19 -11.05
N SER A 84 -5.31 6.07 -11.34
CA SER A 84 -6.56 5.68 -10.68
C SER A 84 -6.43 5.32 -9.19
N TYR A 85 -5.21 5.27 -8.64
CA TYR A 85 -4.97 5.02 -7.21
C TYR A 85 -4.82 6.33 -6.42
N ILE A 86 -4.66 7.46 -7.12
CA ILE A 86 -4.41 8.78 -6.54
C ILE A 86 -5.64 9.68 -6.63
N ASP A 87 -6.40 9.60 -7.73
CA ASP A 87 -7.65 10.32 -7.97
C ASP A 87 -8.85 9.74 -7.18
#